data_AF-A0A6C0VI52-F1
#
_entry.id   AF-A0A6C0VI52-F1
#
_cell.length_a   1.000
_cell.length_b   1.000
_cell.length_c   1.000
_cell.angle_alpha   90.00
_cell.angle_beta   90.00
_cell.angle_gamma   90.00
#
_symmetry.space_group_name_H-M   'P 1'
#
loop_
_entity.id
_entity.type
_entity.pdbx_description
1 polymer ?
#
loop_
_entity_poly.entity_id
_entity_poly.type
_entity_poly.pdbx_seq_one_letter_code
_entity_poly.pdbx_strand_id
1 'polypeptide(L)' 'MTTTNTIKVCPFCNSPDITKNTKKRNYRCENCQRSFPANQVAMKKARNAGKA' A
#
# COMPACT_ATOMS: atom_id res chain seq x y z
N MET A 1 6.78 14.85 19.99
CA MET A 1 7.28 13.92 18.95
C MET A 1 6.13 13.65 17.99
N THR A 2 6.13 14.28 16.82
CA THR A 2 5.06 14.19 15.83
C THR A 2 5.14 12.84 15.14
N THR A 3 4.26 11.91 15.54
CA THR A 3 4.08 10.61 14.88
C THR A 3 3.46 10.85 13.51
N THR A 4 4.30 11.11 12.51
CA THR A 4 3.87 11.14 11.11
C THR A 4 3.31 9.76 10.78
N ASN A 5 1.98 9.69 10.60
CA ASN A 5 1.19 8.51 10.29
C ASN A 5 1.45 8.07 8.84
N THR A 6 2.70 7.80 8.50
CA THR A 6 3.10 7.10 7.29
C THR A 6 3.03 5.61 7.57
N ILE A 7 2.33 4.85 6.74
CA ILE A 7 2.33 3.39 6.80
C ILE A 7 3.79 2.93 6.70
N LYS A 8 4.35 2.47 7.83
CA LYS A 8 5.74 1.98 7.95
C LYS A 8 5.83 0.45 7.92
N VAL A 9 4.70 -0.24 7.92
CA VAL A 9 4.61 -1.70 7.97
C VAL A 9 3.57 -2.23 7.00
N CYS A 10 3.76 -3.45 6.52
CA CYS A 10 2.81 -4.13 5.66
C CYS A 10 1.57 -4.57 6.47
N PRO A 11 0.35 -4.19 6.07
CA PRO A 11 -0.87 -4.57 6.79
C PRO A 11 -1.22 -6.07 6.68
N PHE A 12 -0.46 -6.84 5.90
CA PHE A 12 -0.76 -8.24 5.62
C PHE A 12 0.12 -9.23 6.36
N CYS A 13 1.37 -8.86 6.63
CA CYS A 13 2.35 -9.69 7.33
C CYS A 13 3.09 -8.93 8.42
N ASN A 14 2.71 -7.68 8.69
CA ASN A 14 3.32 -6.79 9.68
C ASN A 14 4.84 -6.55 9.48
N SER A 15 5.39 -6.83 8.30
CA SER A 15 6.81 -6.61 7.99
C SER A 15 7.08 -5.12 7.76
N PRO A 16 8.16 -4.55 8.30
CA PRO A 16 8.60 -3.18 8.01
C PRO A 16 9.22 -3.03 6.60
N ASP A 17 9.58 -4.14 5.97
CA ASP A 17 10.15 -4.19 4.61
C ASP A 17 9.09 -3.89 3.56
N ILE A 18 8.83 -2.61 3.37
CA ILE A 18 7.92 -2.08 2.37
C ILE A 18 8.61 -1.03 1.51
N THR A 19 8.53 -1.21 0.20
CA THR A 19 9.10 -0.31 -0.79
C THR A 19 8.00 0.60 -1.33
N LYS A 20 8.20 1.91 -1.21
CA LYS A 20 7.28 2.90 -1.77
C LYS A 20 7.52 3.03 -3.27
N ASN A 21 6.50 2.72 -4.06
CA ASN A 21 6.50 3.06 -5.48
C ASN A 21 5.93 4.47 -5.65
N THR A 22 6.82 5.45 -5.81
CA THR A 22 6.45 6.86 -6.01
C THR A 22 5.66 7.09 -7.29
N LYS A 23 5.86 6.24 -8.31
CA LYS A 23 5.17 6.34 -9.61
C LYS A 23 3.70 5.93 -9.52
N LYS A 24 3.38 4.91 -8.72
CA LYS A 24 2.00 4.38 -8.57
C LYS A 24 1.33 4.74 -7.24
N ARG A 25 2.01 5.52 -6.38
CA ARG A 25 1.55 5.87 -5.02
C ARG A 25 1.05 4.64 -4.24
N ASN A 26 1.75 3.52 -4.40
CA ASN A 26 1.50 2.29 -3.67
C ASN A 26 2.76 1.85 -2.93
N TYR A 27 2.58 1.09 -1.85
CA TYR A 27 3.65 0.37 -1.18
C TYR A 27 3.62 -1.09 -1.63
N ARG A 28 4.79 -1.69 -1.77
CA ARG A 28 4.95 -3.12 -2.01
C ARG A 28 5.76 -3.71 -0.86
N CYS A 29 5.23 -4.72 -0.19
CA CYS A 29 6.00 -5.46 0.80
C CYS A 29 6.99 -6.39 0.11
N GLU A 30 8.24 -6.46 0.59
CA GLU A 30 9.24 -7.38 0.04
C GLU A 30 9.08 -8.80 0.61
N ASN A 31 8.57 -8.91 1.83
CA ASN A 31 8.36 -10.20 2.51
C ASN A 31 7.18 -10.99 1.90
N CYS A 32 5.97 -10.41 1.92
CA CYS A 32 4.80 -11.08 1.34
C CYS A 32 4.56 -10.73 -0.14
N GLN A 33 5.42 -9.90 -0.74
CA GLN A 33 5.34 -9.44 -2.14
C GLN A 33 4.02 -8.74 -2.54
N ARG A 34 3.14 -8.43 -1.57
CA ARG A 34 1.84 -7.78 -1.81
C ARG A 34 1.98 -6.26 -1.97
N SER A 35 1.19 -5.71 -2.88
CA SER A 35 1.09 -4.27 -3.11
C SER A 35 -0.19 -3.71 -2.48
N PHE A 36 -0.10 -2.57 -1.80
CA PHE A 36 -1.23 -1.87 -1.16
C PHE A 36 -1.11 -0.35 -1.34
N PRO A 37 -2.23 0.39 -1.38
CA PRO A 37 -2.21 1.83 -1.62
C PRO A 37 -1.50 2.59 -0.48
N ALA A 38 -0.73 3.62 -0.85
CA ALA A 38 0.01 4.42 0.13
C ALA A 38 -0.85 5.42 0.90
N ASN A 39 -2.04 5.70 0.37
CA ASN A 39 -3.02 6.56 0.99
C ASN A 39 -4.23 5.70 1.33
N GLN A 40 -4.50 5.48 2.62
CA GLN A 40 -5.67 4.74 3.09
C GLN A 40 -6.96 5.59 3.00
N VAL A 41 -6.97 6.59 2.11
CA VAL A 41 -8.11 7.46 1.80
C VAL A 41 -8.40 7.29 0.32
N ALA A 42 -9.61 6.84 -0.01
CA ALA A 42 -10.14 6.60 -1.36
C ALA A 42 -9.76 5.27 -2.03
N MET A 43 -10.33 4.18 -1.50
CA MET A 43 -10.78 3.07 -2.36
C MET A 43 -12.24 2.75 -2.05
N LYS A 44 -13.12 3.75 -2.23
CA LYS A 44 -14.55 3.51 -2.43
C LYS A 44 -14.88 3.80 -3.89
N LYS A 45 -14.53 2.85 -4.74
CA LYS A 45 -15.22 2.41 -5.98
C LYS A 45 -14.33 1.41 -6.71
N ALA A 46 -14.30 0.18 -6.21
CA ALA A 46 -14.07 -0.96 -7.08
C ALA A 46 -15.30 -1.10 -7.98
N ARG A 47 -15.20 -0.74 -9.25
CA ARG A 47 -15.89 -1.47 -10.33
C ARG A 47 -15.21 -1.19 -11.66
N ASN A 48 -14.80 -2.31 -12.26
CA ASN A 48 -14.44 -2.51 -13.67
C ASN A 48 -13.02 -2.15 -14.14
N ALA A 49 -12.09 -3.05 -13.83
CA ALA A 49 -10.98 -3.37 -14.73
C ALA A 49 -10.92 -4.90 -14.91
N GLY A 50 -11.98 -5.47 -15.48
CA GLY A 50 -11.97 -6.77 -16.17
C GLY A 50 -12.35 -6.47 -17.62
N LYS A 51 -11.43 -6.57 -18.58
CA LYS A 51 -11.09 -7.80 -19.32
C LYS A 51 -12.32 -8.33 -20.09
N ALA A 52 -12.47 -7.86 -21.33
CA ALA A 52 -13.04 -8.57 -22.47
C ALA A 52 -12.50 -7.90 -23.73
#